data_AF-Q5WJ61-F1
#
_entry.id   AF-Q5WJ61-F1
#
_cell.length_a   1.000
_cell.length_b   1.000
_cell.length_c   1.000
_cell.angle_alpha   90.00
_cell.angle_beta   90.00
_cell.angle_gamma   90.00
#
_symmetry.space_group_name_H-M   'P 1'
#
loop_
_entity.id
_entity.type
_entity.pdbx_description
1 polymer ?
#
loop_
_entity_poly.entity_id
_entity_poly.type
_entity_poly.pdbx_seq_one_letter_code
_entity_poly.pdbx_strand_id
1 'polypeptide(L)'
;MATTFILVKPAKVGEVIYDLSKARKVKTGGKGNSKWKSAELLDELESSGIKYNPDEVMAITKTANGKLVWLEKGNSNAGFEHVMRHADEFAVKGIKSNEIPDLLMEALTKGKVVGTQGRRNSRPIYEVVFNGQKQRVAITVGNNGFIVGANPKSLP
;
A
#
# COMPACT_ATOMS: atom_id res chain seq x y z
N MET A 1 -37.70 9.74 48.81
CA MET A 1 -36.90 10.31 47.71
C MET A 1 -36.29 9.13 46.96
N ALA A 2 -36.84 8.74 45.82
CA ALA A 2 -36.32 7.63 45.01
C ALA A 2 -35.75 8.19 43.71
N THR A 3 -34.44 8.02 43.51
CA THR A 3 -33.72 8.47 42.30
C THR A 3 -33.88 7.41 41.22
N THR A 4 -34.62 7.76 40.16
CA THR A 4 -34.76 6.94 38.96
C THR A 4 -33.49 7.04 38.11
N PHE A 5 -32.79 5.92 37.89
CA PHE A 5 -31.73 5.80 36.89
C PHE A 5 -32.33 5.39 35.54
N ILE A 6 -32.13 6.21 34.51
CA ILE A 6 -32.51 5.90 33.13
C ILE A 6 -31.39 5.07 32.51
N LEU A 7 -31.66 3.78 32.26
CA LEU A 7 -30.79 2.89 31.49
C LEU A 7 -30.93 3.20 30.00
N VAL A 8 -29.95 3.91 29.42
CA VAL A 8 -29.87 4.13 27.98
C VAL A 8 -29.31 2.86 27.33
N LYS A 9 -30.09 2.19 26.49
CA LYS A 9 -29.63 1.02 25.72
C LYS A 9 -28.55 1.45 24.71
N PRO A 10 -27.48 0.67 24.49
CA PRO A 10 -26.53 0.97 23.43
C PRO A 10 -27.23 0.89 22.06
N ALA A 11 -27.01 1.90 21.23
CA ALA A 11 -27.48 1.93 19.86
C ALA A 11 -26.85 0.75 19.09
N LYS A 12 -27.69 -0.06 18.42
CA LYS A 12 -27.22 -1.01 17.42
C LYS A 12 -26.57 -0.20 16.30
N VAL A 13 -25.24 -0.28 16.18
CA VAL A 13 -24.54 0.14 14.97
C VAL A 13 -25.11 -0.71 13.84
N GLY A 14 -25.80 -0.06 12.90
CA GLY A 14 -26.36 -0.71 11.74
C GLY A 14 -25.25 -1.38 10.96
N GLU A 15 -25.41 -2.68 10.72
CA GLU A 15 -24.59 -3.44 9.81
C GLU A 15 -24.81 -2.85 8.40
N VAL A 16 -23.93 -1.95 7.98
CA VAL A 16 -23.89 -1.51 6.59
C VAL A 16 -23.22 -2.65 5.83
N ILE A 17 -24.01 -3.67 5.52
CA ILE A 17 -23.63 -4.68 4.54
C ILE A 17 -23.52 -3.94 3.21
N TYR A 18 -22.29 -3.61 2.81
CA TYR A 18 -22.03 -3.09 1.48
C TYR A 18 -22.46 -4.17 0.47
N ASP A 19 -23.50 -3.88 -0.31
CA ASP A 19 -23.96 -4.75 -1.38
C ASP A 19 -22.91 -4.80 -2.50
N LEU A 20 -21.94 -5.72 -2.36
CA LEU A 20 -20.87 -5.98 -3.32
C LEU A 20 -21.39 -6.37 -4.71
N SER A 21 -22.67 -6.72 -4.85
CA SER A 21 -23.27 -7.01 -6.17
C SER A 21 -23.43 -5.74 -7.02
N LYS A 22 -23.52 -4.55 -6.39
CA LYS A 22 -23.53 -3.26 -7.10
C LYS A 22 -22.15 -2.77 -7.52
N ALA A 23 -21.08 -3.21 -6.85
CA ALA A 23 -19.70 -2.90 -7.24
C ALA A 23 -19.29 -3.58 -8.56
N ARG A 24 -20.05 -4.56 -9.06
CA ARG A 24 -19.70 -5.36 -10.25
C ARG A 24 -20.03 -4.71 -11.60
N LYS A 25 -20.19 -3.38 -11.67
CA LYS A 25 -20.25 -2.64 -12.94
C LYS A 25 -19.39 -1.38 -12.96
N VAL A 26 -18.16 -1.47 -12.46
CA VAL A 26 -17.11 -0.54 -12.89
C VAL A 26 -16.65 -0.99 -14.28
N LYS A 27 -17.05 -0.27 -15.34
CA LYS A 27 -16.35 -0.30 -16.62
C LYS A 27 -14.97 0.32 -16.37
N THR A 28 -13.99 -0.48 -15.94
CA THR A 28 -12.61 -0.04 -15.72
C THR A 28 -11.94 0.22 -17.07
N GLY A 29 -12.12 1.44 -17.58
CA GLY A 29 -11.26 2.02 -18.62
C GLY A 29 -9.91 2.36 -18.01
N GLY A 30 -9.05 1.35 -17.88
CA GLY A 30 -7.71 1.45 -17.31
C GLY A 30 -7.35 0.13 -16.64
N LYS A 31 -6.37 -0.60 -17.19
CA LYS A 31 -5.77 -1.80 -16.56
C LYS A 31 -5.04 -1.36 -15.27
N GLY A 32 -5.77 -1.06 -14.21
CA GLY A 32 -5.22 -0.92 -12.86
C GLY A 32 -4.88 -2.31 -12.32
N ASN A 33 -3.75 -2.43 -11.60
CA ASN A 33 -3.25 -3.68 -11.04
C ASN A 33 -4.23 -4.29 -10.03
N SER A 34 -5.21 -5.07 -10.50
CA SER A 34 -6.13 -5.85 -9.65
C SER A 34 -5.40 -6.92 -8.83
N LYS A 35 -4.19 -7.32 -9.24
CA LYS A 35 -3.35 -8.32 -8.56
C LYS A 35 -3.16 -8.04 -7.07
N TRP A 36 -3.06 -6.76 -6.68
CA TRP A 36 -2.73 -6.37 -5.30
C TRP A 36 -3.87 -5.61 -4.61
N LYS A 37 -5.12 -5.80 -5.02
CA LYS A 37 -6.28 -5.18 -4.37
C LYS A 37 -7.18 -6.24 -3.76
N SER A 38 -6.75 -6.83 -2.65
CA SER A 38 -7.58 -7.79 -1.89
C SER A 38 -8.70 -7.07 -1.16
N ALA A 39 -9.94 -7.55 -1.29
CA ALA A 39 -11.08 -7.04 -0.53
C ALA A 39 -10.86 -7.19 0.98
N GLU A 40 -10.36 -8.35 1.42
CA GLU A 40 -10.10 -8.62 2.85
C GLU A 40 -9.10 -7.63 3.47
N LEU A 41 -8.06 -7.25 2.73
CA LEU A 41 -7.07 -6.28 3.20
C LEU A 41 -7.61 -4.84 3.18
N LEU A 42 -8.50 -4.52 2.24
CA LEU A 42 -9.18 -3.23 2.22
C LEU A 42 -10.15 -3.11 3.40
N ASP A 43 -10.88 -4.18 3.72
CA ASP A 43 -11.76 -4.23 4.89
C ASP A 43 -10.94 -4.11 6.20
N GLU A 44 -9.76 -4.74 6.26
CA GLU A 44 -8.83 -4.58 7.38
C GLU A 44 -8.32 -3.14 7.49
N LEU A 45 -7.99 -2.49 6.35
CA LEU A 45 -7.57 -1.09 6.33
C LEU A 45 -8.69 -0.15 6.80
N GLU A 46 -9.92 -0.34 6.34
CA GLU A 46 -11.09 0.42 6.78
C GLU A 46 -11.32 0.22 8.29
N SER A 47 -11.30 -1.03 8.75
CA SER A 47 -11.52 -1.40 10.15
C SER A 47 -10.42 -0.87 11.08
N SER A 48 -9.23 -0.55 10.55
CA SER A 48 -8.14 0.03 11.33
C SER A 48 -8.41 1.48 11.77
N GLY A 49 -9.35 2.18 11.12
CA GLY A 49 -9.63 3.60 11.36
C GLY A 49 -8.51 4.55 10.90
N ILE A 50 -7.48 4.04 10.22
CA ILE A 50 -6.40 4.84 9.64
C ILE A 50 -6.97 5.66 8.49
N LYS A 51 -6.68 6.96 8.44
CA LYS A 51 -7.06 7.79 7.30
C LYS A 51 -6.35 7.32 6.02
N TYR A 52 -7.15 7.02 4.99
CA TYR A 52 -6.72 6.66 3.64
C TYR A 52 -7.76 7.16 2.63
N ASN A 53 -7.46 7.09 1.33
CA ASN A 53 -8.42 7.39 0.28
C ASN A 53 -8.79 6.11 -0.50
N PRO A 54 -10.00 5.54 -0.32
CA PRO A 54 -10.37 4.25 -0.90
C PRO A 54 -10.34 4.24 -2.43
N ASP A 55 -10.69 5.36 -3.07
CA ASP A 55 -10.70 5.47 -4.54
C ASP A 55 -9.29 5.54 -5.14
N GLU A 56 -8.30 5.93 -4.33
CA GLU A 56 -6.91 6.13 -4.76
C GLU A 56 -5.97 5.01 -4.35
N VAL A 57 -6.41 4.05 -3.53
CA VAL A 57 -5.61 2.85 -3.26
C VAL A 57 -5.32 2.17 -4.58
N MET A 58 -4.06 1.88 -4.87
CA MET A 58 -3.60 1.20 -6.08
C MET A 58 -3.22 -0.24 -5.80
N ALA A 59 -2.68 -0.51 -4.61
CA ALA A 59 -2.24 -1.82 -4.17
C ALA A 59 -2.11 -1.87 -2.64
N ILE A 60 -2.34 -3.03 -2.06
CA ILE A 60 -2.31 -3.30 -0.62
C ILE A 60 -1.79 -4.73 -0.38
N THR A 61 -0.97 -4.89 0.66
CA THR A 61 -0.42 -6.19 1.05
C THR A 61 -0.05 -6.20 2.54
N LYS A 62 0.43 -7.34 3.02
CA LYS A 62 1.18 -7.43 4.27
C LYS A 62 2.66 -7.68 3.98
N THR A 63 3.50 -7.03 4.76
CA THR A 63 4.94 -7.34 4.78
C THR A 63 5.18 -8.73 5.38
N ALA A 64 6.39 -9.26 5.27
CA ALA A 64 6.76 -10.57 5.83
C ALA A 64 6.52 -10.68 7.36
N ASN A 65 6.52 -9.57 8.11
CA ASN A 65 6.20 -9.53 9.53
C ASN A 65 4.72 -9.21 9.84
N GLY A 66 3.84 -9.24 8.84
CA GLY A 66 2.40 -9.07 9.01
C GLY A 66 1.91 -7.62 9.09
N LYS A 67 2.77 -6.61 8.91
CA LYS A 67 2.34 -5.20 8.89
C LYS A 67 1.55 -4.92 7.61
N LEU A 68 0.34 -4.38 7.76
CA LEU A 68 -0.47 -3.89 6.65
C LEU A 68 0.18 -2.66 6.00
N VAL A 69 0.32 -2.69 4.68
CA VAL A 69 0.94 -1.60 3.89
C VAL A 69 0.18 -1.40 2.58
N TRP A 70 0.05 -0.16 2.14
CA TRP A 70 -0.66 0.18 0.90
C TRP A 70 0.01 1.31 0.14
N LEU A 71 -0.20 1.31 -1.19
CA LEU A 71 0.17 2.36 -2.10
C LEU A 71 -1.10 3.06 -2.58
N GLU A 72 -1.15 4.38 -2.48
CA GLU A 72 -2.16 5.21 -3.12
C GLU A 72 -1.55 5.97 -4.31
N LYS A 73 -2.42 6.54 -5.16
CA LYS A 73 -2.02 7.51 -6.17
C LYS A 73 -1.14 8.62 -5.57
N GLY A 74 -1.59 9.23 -4.49
CA GLY A 74 -0.83 10.23 -3.74
C GLY A 74 -0.64 11.55 -4.48
N ASN A 75 0.49 12.21 -4.24
CA ASN A 75 0.84 13.51 -4.79
C ASN A 75 2.36 13.63 -5.02
N SER A 76 2.85 14.81 -5.39
CA SER A 76 4.27 15.08 -5.68
C SER A 76 5.26 14.79 -4.53
N ASN A 77 4.77 14.68 -3.30
CA ASN A 77 5.55 14.45 -2.09
C ASN A 77 5.39 13.04 -1.49
N ALA A 78 4.32 12.31 -1.83
CA ALA A 78 4.10 10.95 -1.31
C ALA A 78 3.21 10.10 -2.21
N GLY A 79 3.36 8.78 -2.16
CA GLY A 79 2.56 7.83 -2.95
C GLY A 79 3.10 7.60 -4.36
N PHE A 80 2.29 7.03 -5.23
CA PHE A 80 2.72 6.59 -6.57
C PHE A 80 3.20 7.77 -7.44
N GLU A 81 2.54 8.94 -7.38
CA GLU A 81 2.98 10.14 -8.10
C GLU A 81 4.40 10.56 -7.70
N HIS A 82 4.75 10.48 -6.42
CA HIS A 82 6.10 10.75 -5.95
C HIS A 82 7.12 9.72 -6.46
N VAL A 83 6.77 8.42 -6.43
CA VAL A 83 7.61 7.34 -6.97
C VAL A 83 7.87 7.53 -8.47
N MET A 84 6.86 7.98 -9.22
CA MET A 84 6.94 8.19 -10.66
C MET A 84 7.93 9.30 -11.07
N ARG A 85 8.35 10.18 -10.15
CA ARG A 85 9.45 11.13 -10.38
C ARG A 85 10.80 10.43 -10.59
N HIS A 86 10.89 9.16 -10.21
CA HIS A 86 12.06 8.29 -10.40
C HIS A 86 11.83 7.25 -11.50
N ALA A 87 10.79 7.39 -12.34
CA ALA A 87 10.45 6.40 -13.36
C ALA A 87 11.61 6.11 -14.33
N ASP A 88 12.35 7.13 -14.76
CA ASP A 88 13.51 6.95 -15.65
C ASP A 88 14.63 6.16 -14.98
N GLU A 89 14.84 6.35 -13.67
CA GLU A 89 15.81 5.56 -12.90
C GLU A 89 15.40 4.07 -12.84
N PHE A 90 14.09 3.79 -12.69
CA PHE A 90 13.56 2.44 -12.73
C PHE A 90 13.70 1.82 -14.13
N ALA A 91 13.45 2.61 -15.18
CA ALA A 91 13.59 2.18 -16.56
C ALA A 91 15.04 1.78 -16.89
N VAL A 92 16.04 2.49 -16.36
CA VAL A 92 17.47 2.12 -16.46
C VAL A 92 17.76 0.75 -15.82
N LYS A 93 16.93 0.30 -14.85
CA LYS A 93 17.01 -1.04 -14.24
C LYS A 93 16.13 -2.09 -14.93
N GLY A 94 15.54 -1.75 -16.08
CA GLY A 94 14.66 -2.63 -16.85
C GLY A 94 13.26 -2.78 -16.27
N ILE A 95 12.84 -1.89 -15.37
CA ILE A 95 11.51 -1.90 -14.75
C ILE A 95 10.63 -0.86 -15.43
N LYS A 96 9.53 -1.30 -16.04
CA LYS A 96 8.57 -0.38 -16.69
C LYS A 96 7.75 0.34 -15.62
N SER A 97 7.31 1.56 -15.92
CA SER A 97 6.51 2.37 -14.99
C SER A 97 5.27 1.67 -14.45
N ASN A 98 4.60 0.87 -15.28
CA ASN A 98 3.42 0.09 -14.88
C ASN A 98 3.74 -1.16 -14.04
N GLU A 99 5.00 -1.59 -13.99
CA GLU A 99 5.47 -2.71 -13.16
C GLU A 99 5.96 -2.25 -11.78
N ILE A 100 6.17 -0.94 -11.59
CA ILE A 100 6.67 -0.39 -10.32
C ILE A 100 5.77 -0.80 -9.14
N PRO A 101 4.43 -0.68 -9.18
CA PRO A 101 3.60 -1.13 -8.06
C PRO A 101 3.80 -2.61 -7.73
N ASP A 102 3.94 -3.46 -8.74
CA ASP A 102 4.19 -4.90 -8.53
C ASP A 102 5.55 -5.14 -7.87
N LEU A 103 6.61 -4.47 -8.32
CA LEU A 103 7.93 -4.54 -7.72
C LEU A 103 7.90 -4.14 -6.24
N LEU A 104 7.21 -3.05 -5.89
CA LEU A 104 7.11 -2.59 -4.51
C LEU A 104 6.40 -3.62 -3.61
N MET A 105 5.30 -4.20 -4.09
CA MET A 105 4.55 -5.19 -3.33
C MET A 105 5.34 -6.50 -3.17
N GLU A 106 5.99 -6.97 -4.24
CA GLU A 106 6.88 -8.16 -4.18
C GLU A 106 8.04 -7.92 -3.21
N ALA A 107 8.66 -6.74 -3.24
CA ALA A 107 9.76 -6.38 -2.35
C ALA A 107 9.31 -6.32 -0.87
N LEU A 108 8.15 -5.75 -0.58
CA LEU A 108 7.63 -5.65 0.80
C LEU A 108 7.17 -7.01 1.35
N THR A 109 6.62 -7.88 0.51
CA THR A 109 6.13 -9.21 0.93
C THR A 109 7.22 -10.27 0.98
N LYS A 110 8.14 -10.30 0.00
CA LYS A 110 9.12 -11.39 -0.19
C LYS A 110 10.58 -10.93 -0.11
N GLY A 111 10.84 -9.62 -0.19
CA GLY A 111 12.18 -9.09 -0.29
C GLY A 111 12.97 -9.23 1.01
N LYS A 112 14.28 -9.43 0.87
CA LYS A 112 15.23 -9.40 1.98
C LYS A 112 15.74 -7.98 2.18
N VAL A 113 15.75 -7.47 3.41
CA VAL A 113 16.43 -6.21 3.71
C VAL A 113 17.95 -6.44 3.66
N VAL A 114 18.63 -5.73 2.78
CA VAL A 114 20.09 -5.88 2.51
C VAL A 114 20.90 -4.64 2.86
N GLY A 115 20.25 -3.60 3.36
CA GLY A 115 20.91 -2.37 3.76
C GLY A 115 19.90 -1.26 4.00
N THR A 116 20.41 -0.05 4.17
CA THR A 116 19.59 1.13 4.37
C THR A 116 20.13 2.30 3.54
N GLN A 117 19.26 3.26 3.24
CA GLN A 117 19.67 4.53 2.63
C GLN A 117 19.30 5.71 3.52
N GLY A 118 20.18 6.72 3.53
CA GLY A 118 20.03 7.91 4.36
C GLY A 118 20.53 7.67 5.80
N ARG A 119 21.15 8.70 6.40
CA ARG A 119 21.75 8.61 7.75
C ARG A 119 20.74 8.86 8.89
N ARG A 120 19.79 9.78 8.70
CA ARG A 120 18.83 10.20 9.75
C ARG A 120 17.45 9.55 9.62
N ASN A 121 16.94 9.41 8.39
CA ASN A 121 15.67 8.75 8.09
C ASN A 121 15.98 7.49 7.26
N SER A 122 16.52 6.49 7.94
CA SER A 122 17.02 5.25 7.36
C SER A 122 15.91 4.50 6.64
N ARG A 123 15.94 4.48 5.29
CA ARG A 123 14.99 3.75 4.47
C ARG A 123 15.54 2.35 4.16
N PRO A 124 14.83 1.25 4.48
CA PRO A 124 15.28 -0.09 4.14
C PRO A 124 15.45 -0.27 2.64
N ILE A 125 16.52 -0.97 2.25
CA ILE A 125 16.75 -1.44 0.87
C ILE A 125 16.36 -2.91 0.81
N TYR A 126 15.35 -3.22 0.02
CA TYR A 126 14.88 -4.57 -0.22
C TYR A 126 15.57 -5.13 -1.47
N GLU A 127 16.07 -6.35 -1.39
CA GLU A 127 16.50 -7.18 -2.52
C GLU A 127 15.43 -8.24 -2.79
N VAL A 128 14.97 -8.32 -4.03
CA VAL A 128 13.93 -9.27 -4.46
C VAL A 128 14.23 -9.77 -5.87
N VAL A 129 13.84 -11.00 -6.19
CA VAL A 129 13.83 -11.48 -7.58
C VAL A 129 12.51 -11.04 -8.22
N PHE A 130 12.59 -10.19 -9.24
CA PHE A 130 11.44 -9.65 -9.96
C PHE A 130 11.70 -9.78 -11.46
N ASN A 131 10.74 -10.32 -12.21
CA ASN A 131 10.90 -10.66 -13.64
C ASN A 131 12.15 -11.51 -13.93
N GLY A 132 12.48 -12.45 -13.02
CA GLY A 132 13.65 -13.32 -13.13
C GLY A 132 14.99 -12.63 -12.87
N GLN A 133 15.00 -11.32 -12.55
CA GLN A 133 16.20 -10.56 -12.26
C GLN A 133 16.24 -10.14 -10.80
N LYS A 134 17.43 -10.13 -10.22
CA LYS A 134 17.64 -9.57 -8.89
C LYS A 134 17.54 -8.05 -8.96
N GLN A 135 16.62 -7.48 -8.21
CA GLN A 135 16.37 -6.05 -8.12
C GLN A 135 16.62 -5.55 -6.70
N ARG A 136 17.06 -4.30 -6.55
CA ARG A 136 17.08 -3.60 -5.26
C ARG A 136 16.25 -2.34 -5.33
N VAL A 137 15.40 -2.15 -4.33
CA VAL A 137 14.55 -0.97 -4.20
C VAL A 137 14.55 -0.51 -2.76
N ALA A 138 14.79 0.78 -2.57
CA ALA A 138 14.67 1.41 -1.27
C ALA A 138 13.24 1.93 -1.12
N ILE A 139 12.54 1.54 -0.06
CA ILE A 139 11.11 1.87 0.12
C ILE A 139 10.91 2.58 1.45
N THR A 140 10.26 3.74 1.39
CA THR A 140 9.80 4.47 2.58
C THR A 140 8.35 4.10 2.86
N VAL A 141 8.12 3.43 3.98
CA VAL A 141 6.78 3.12 4.49
C VAL A 141 6.55 3.97 5.74
N GLY A 142 5.47 4.75 5.77
CA GLY A 142 5.06 5.51 6.93
C GLY A 142 4.73 4.61 8.12
N ASN A 143 4.70 5.19 9.32
CA ASN A 143 4.36 4.43 10.54
C ASN A 143 2.99 3.76 10.41
N ASN A 144 2.03 4.44 9.78
CA ASN A 144 0.69 3.94 9.49
C ASN A 144 0.63 2.82 8.44
N GLY A 145 1.68 2.60 7.63
CA GLY A 145 1.68 1.60 6.55
C GLY A 145 1.60 2.18 5.14
N PHE A 146 1.37 3.49 5.00
CA PHE A 146 1.33 4.15 3.70
C PHE A 146 2.70 4.15 3.03
N ILE A 147 2.78 3.73 1.77
CA ILE A 147 4.02 3.80 0.98
C ILE A 147 4.21 5.23 0.49
N VAL A 148 5.16 5.92 1.11
CA VAL A 148 5.46 7.34 0.85
C VAL A 148 6.30 7.49 -0.42
N GLY A 149 7.29 6.62 -0.62
CA GLY A 149 8.18 6.75 -1.77
C GLY A 149 9.08 5.54 -1.97
N ALA A 150 9.71 5.49 -3.14
CA ALA A 150 10.63 4.42 -3.49
C ALA A 150 11.62 4.87 -4.57
N ASN A 151 12.84 4.32 -4.55
CA ASN A 151 13.81 4.51 -5.62
C ASN A 151 14.56 3.21 -5.88
N PRO A 152 14.96 2.94 -7.15
CA PRO A 152 15.78 1.79 -7.46
C PRO A 152 17.20 1.98 -6.90
N LYS A 153 17.88 0.88 -6.61
CA LYS A 153 19.28 0.85 -6.20
C LYS A 153 20.07 -0.12 -7.07
N SER A 154 21.34 0.21 -7.33
CA SER A 154 22.25 -0.73 -7.96
C SER A 154 22.54 -1.92 -7.04
N LEU A 155 22.78 -3.07 -7.66
CA LEU A 155 23.47 -4.18 -7.03
C LEU A 155 24.92 -3.75 -6.71
N PRO A 156 25.59 -4.41 -5.75
CA PRO A 156 26.99 -4.15 -5.47
C PRO A 156 27.86 -4.54 -6.68
#